data_AF-A0A931ZFK1-F1
#
_entry.id   AF-A0A931ZFK1-F1
#
_cell.length_a   1.000
_cell.length_b   1.000
_cell.length_c   1.000
_cell.angle_alpha   90.00
_cell.angle_beta   90.00
_cell.angle_gamma   90.00
#
_symmetry.space_group_name_H-M   'P 1'
#
loop_
_entity.id
_entity.type
_entity.pdbx_description
1 polymer ?
#
loop_
_entity_poly.entity_id
_entity_poly.type
_entity_poly.pdbx_seq_one_letter_code
_entity_poly.pdbx_strand_id
1 'polypeptide(L)'
;SDNIPGVAGIGPKTALELISRFGALENIYQNIKKLPEKTRQRLLENKEAAFLSQKIATIRRDVPIRMDLEKARVSHYNNVRVRAIFQELGFYSLLKRLEKPSLF
;
A
#
# COMPACT_ATOMS: atom_id res chain seq x y z
N SER A 1 -0.76 -9.79 2.37
CA SER A 1 -0.01 -9.01 1.36
C SER A 1 -0.89 -8.85 0.15
N ASP A 2 -0.67 -7.81 -0.67
CA ASP A 2 -1.51 -7.51 -1.85
C ASP A 2 -1.27 -8.46 -3.05
N ASN A 3 -0.56 -9.58 -2.83
CA ASN A 3 -0.22 -10.61 -3.83
C ASN A 3 0.40 -10.05 -5.13
N ILE A 4 1.11 -8.93 -5.04
CA ILE A 4 1.82 -8.31 -6.16
C ILE A 4 3.02 -9.19 -6.53
N PRO A 5 3.11 -9.72 -7.77
CA PRO A 5 4.08 -10.75 -8.13
C PRO A 5 5.53 -10.24 -8.22
N GLY A 6 5.75 -9.00 -8.63
CA GLY A 6 7.08 -8.42 -8.80
C GLY A 6 7.91 -9.13 -9.88
N VAL A 7 9.21 -9.29 -9.60
CA VAL A 7 10.15 -10.02 -10.46
C VAL A 7 10.61 -11.27 -9.73
N ALA A 8 10.31 -12.44 -10.29
CA ALA A 8 10.69 -13.71 -9.68
C ALA A 8 12.21 -13.79 -9.44
N GLY A 9 12.58 -14.10 -8.19
CA GLY A 9 13.98 -14.18 -7.78
C GLY A 9 14.69 -12.84 -7.55
N ILE A 10 14.00 -11.70 -7.63
CA ILE A 10 14.53 -10.41 -7.15
C ILE A 10 13.82 -10.06 -5.85
N GLY A 11 14.50 -10.28 -4.73
CA GLY A 11 13.99 -9.95 -3.39
C GLY A 11 14.26 -8.49 -2.98
N PRO A 12 13.79 -8.08 -1.80
CA PRO A 12 13.88 -6.69 -1.31
C PRO A 12 15.30 -6.12 -1.30
N LYS A 13 16.30 -6.94 -0.90
CA LYS A 13 17.70 -6.52 -0.87
C LYS A 13 18.23 -6.12 -2.25
N THR A 14 18.04 -7.00 -3.24
CA THR A 14 18.50 -6.76 -4.61
C THR A 14 17.69 -5.63 -5.27
N ALA A 15 16.38 -5.56 -5.00
CA ALA A 15 15.55 -4.45 -5.47
C ALA A 15 16.06 -3.09 -4.93
N LEU A 16 16.38 -3.03 -3.63
CA LEU A 16 16.92 -1.83 -3.00
C LEU A 16 18.25 -1.42 -3.63
N GLU A 17 19.18 -2.35 -3.84
CA GLU A 17 20.47 -2.08 -4.51
C GLU A 17 20.27 -1.52 -5.93
N LEU A 18 19.35 -2.09 -6.71
CA LEU A 18 19.05 -1.63 -8.07
C LEU A 18 18.44 -0.23 -8.08
N ILE A 19 17.44 0.03 -7.23
CA ILE A 19 16.79 1.35 -7.12
C ILE A 19 17.78 2.40 -6.60
N SER A 20 18.62 2.04 -5.62
CA SER A 20 19.64 2.97 -5.10
C SER A 20 20.66 3.35 -6.16
N ARG A 21 21.00 2.43 -7.07
CA ARG A 21 21.99 2.65 -8.13
C ARG A 21 21.44 3.36 -9.36
N PHE A 22 20.20 3.06 -9.77
CA PHE A 22 19.65 3.51 -11.06
C PHE A 22 18.43 4.43 -10.90
N GLY A 23 17.86 4.54 -9.70
CA GLY A 23 16.63 5.29 -9.43
C GLY A 23 15.41 4.50 -9.87
N ALA A 24 14.77 4.91 -10.95
CA ALA A 24 13.49 4.35 -11.40
C ALA A 24 13.63 2.99 -12.11
N LEU A 25 12.52 2.25 -12.19
CA LEU A 25 12.46 0.95 -12.87
C LEU A 25 12.88 1.05 -14.33
N GLU A 26 12.43 2.11 -15.00
CA GLU A 26 12.76 2.44 -16.38
C GLU A 26 14.27 2.58 -16.58
N ASN A 27 14.95 3.27 -15.65
CA ASN A 27 16.39 3.48 -15.69
C ASN A 27 17.17 2.18 -15.50
N ILE A 28 16.65 1.25 -14.68
CA ILE A 28 17.22 -0.10 -14.53
C ILE A 28 17.20 -0.82 -15.89
N TYR A 29 16.08 -0.77 -16.61
CA TYR A 29 15.95 -1.39 -17.94
C TYR A 29 16.78 -0.68 -19.02
N GLN A 30 16.92 0.64 -18.98
CA GLN A 30 17.83 1.37 -19.88
C GLN A 30 19.30 0.96 -19.67
N ASN A 31 19.67 0.61 -18.43
CA ASN A 31 21.03 0.21 -18.06
C ASN A 31 21.18 -1.32 -17.89
N ILE A 32 20.25 -2.12 -18.42
CA ILE A 32 20.17 -3.56 -18.15
C ILE A 32 21.46 -4.34 -18.48
N LYS A 33 22.23 -3.86 -19.47
CA LYS A 33 23.51 -4.47 -19.87
C LYS A 33 24.62 -4.34 -18.81
N LYS A 34 24.51 -3.38 -17.89
CA LYS A 34 25.47 -3.13 -16.79
C LYS A 34 25.22 -4.03 -15.56
N LEU A 35 24.16 -4.83 -15.58
CA LEU A 35 23.79 -5.71 -14.47
C LEU A 35 24.48 -7.08 -14.60
N PRO A 36 24.71 -7.78 -13.46
CA PRO A 36 25.14 -9.17 -13.47
C PRO A 36 24.20 -10.03 -14.30
N GLU A 37 24.74 -11.03 -15.01
CA GLU A 37 24.02 -11.85 -15.97
C GLU A 37 22.72 -12.45 -15.41
N LYS A 38 22.78 -13.05 -14.22
CA LYS A 38 21.62 -13.65 -13.55
C LYS A 38 20.52 -12.65 -13.21
N THR A 39 20.89 -11.46 -12.75
CA THR A 39 19.94 -10.37 -12.43
C THR A 39 19.31 -9.82 -13.70
N ARG A 40 20.13 -9.60 -14.74
CA ARG A 40 19.67 -9.18 -16.06
C ARG A 40 18.67 -10.16 -16.64
N GLN A 41 18.97 -11.46 -16.62
CA GLN A 41 18.08 -12.51 -17.14
C GLN A 41 16.72 -12.48 -16.45
N ARG A 42 16.69 -12.49 -15.11
CA ARG A 42 15.44 -12.43 -14.33
C ARG A 42 14.60 -11.21 -14.67
N LEU A 43 15.23 -10.03 -14.77
CA LEU A 43 14.54 -8.79 -15.12
C LEU A 43 13.99 -8.81 -16.55
N LEU A 44 14.70 -9.42 -17.51
CA LEU A 44 14.23 -9.54 -18.89
C LEU A 44 13.07 -10.52 -19.01
N GLU A 45 13.17 -11.71 -18.41
CA GLU A 45 12.13 -12.74 -18.41
C GLU A 45 10.83 -12.27 -17.73
N ASN A 46 10.93 -11.35 -16.75
CA ASN A 46 9.79 -10.87 -15.96
C ASN A 46 9.49 -9.38 -16.22
N LYS A 47 9.89 -8.83 -17.37
CA LYS A 47 9.75 -7.39 -17.64
C LYS A 47 8.31 -6.90 -17.52
N GLU A 48 7.37 -7.61 -18.15
CA GLU A 48 5.95 -7.24 -18.10
C GLU A 48 5.40 -7.29 -16.68
N ALA A 49 5.75 -8.33 -15.92
CA ALA A 49 5.36 -8.47 -14.53
C ALA A 49 5.93 -7.34 -13.65
N ALA A 50 7.16 -6.88 -13.91
CA ALA A 50 7.77 -5.76 -13.18
C ALA A 50 6.97 -4.46 -13.37
N PHE A 51 6.68 -4.09 -14.62
CA PHE A 51 5.93 -2.87 -14.93
C PHE A 51 4.46 -2.96 -14.51
N LEU A 52 3.83 -4.13 -14.65
CA LEU A 52 2.48 -4.36 -14.13
C LEU A 52 2.45 -4.19 -12.61
N SER A 53 3.42 -4.77 -11.90
CA SER A 53 3.55 -4.66 -10.45
C SER A 53 3.73 -3.22 -10.00
N GLN A 54 4.55 -2.43 -10.71
CA GLN A 54 4.70 -0.99 -10.46
C GLN A 54 3.37 -0.26 -10.66
N LYS A 55 2.65 -0.54 -11.75
CA LYS A 55 1.36 0.09 -12.06
C LYS A 55 0.32 -0.18 -10.97
N ILE A 56 0.16 -1.42 -10.54
CA ILE A 56 -0.85 -1.80 -9.51
C ILE A 56 -0.47 -1.32 -8.11
N ALA A 57 0.83 -1.24 -7.80
CA ALA A 57 1.31 -0.69 -6.53
C ALA A 57 1.22 0.85 -6.47
N THR A 58 1.12 1.52 -7.61
CA THR A 58 1.08 2.98 -7.67
C THR A 58 -0.28 3.49 -7.23
N ILE A 59 -0.30 4.30 -6.17
CA ILE A 59 -1.51 4.97 -5.70
C ILE A 59 -2.03 5.92 -6.79
N ARG A 60 -3.27 5.67 -7.24
CA ARG A 60 -3.98 6.57 -8.15
C ARG A 60 -4.47 7.80 -7.37
N ARG A 61 -3.94 8.98 -7.70
CA ARG A 61 -4.21 10.25 -6.99
C ARG A 61 -5.20 11.18 -7.71
N ASP A 62 -5.57 10.84 -8.93
CA ASP A 62 -6.46 11.58 -9.84
C ASP A 62 -7.89 10.99 -9.86
N VAL A 63 -8.28 10.33 -8.76
CA VAL A 63 -9.64 9.80 -8.62
C VAL A 63 -10.63 10.98 -8.55
N PRO A 64 -11.70 11.02 -9.36
CA PRO A 64 -12.65 12.13 -9.39
C PRO A 64 -13.62 12.09 -8.19
N ILE A 65 -13.08 12.11 -6.97
CA ILE A 65 -13.83 12.17 -5.71
C ILE A 65 -13.65 13.56 -5.12
N ARG A 66 -14.76 14.19 -4.73
CA ARG A 66 -14.75 15.40 -3.91
C ARG A 66 -14.84 14.99 -2.44
N MET A 67 -13.82 15.34 -1.67
CA MET A 67 -13.79 15.07 -0.23
C MET A 67 -13.66 16.39 0.52
N ASP A 68 -14.56 16.61 1.49
CA ASP A 68 -14.49 17.73 2.42
C ASP A 68 -13.75 17.24 3.67
N LEU A 69 -12.50 17.68 3.84
CA LEU A 69 -11.64 17.26 4.94
C LEU A 69 -12.18 17.70 6.30
N GLU A 70 -12.92 18.80 6.37
CA GLU A 70 -13.51 19.27 7.63
C GLU A 70 -14.64 18.36 8.08
N LYS A 71 -15.46 17.86 7.15
CA LYS A 71 -16.47 16.82 7.44
C LYS A 71 -15.87 15.46 7.76
N ALA A 72 -14.63 15.19 7.36
CA ALA A 72 -13.92 13.96 7.66
C ALA A 72 -13.23 13.98 9.04
N ARG A 73 -13.25 15.12 9.77
CA ARG A 73 -12.71 15.18 11.13
C ARG A 73 -13.47 14.22 12.04
N VAL A 74 -12.71 13.48 12.85
CA VAL A 74 -13.29 12.70 13.93
C VAL A 74 -13.85 13.69 14.96
N SER A 75 -15.17 13.68 15.15
CA SER A 75 -15.89 14.54 16.08
C SER A 75 -16.59 13.73 17.17
N HIS A 76 -17.32 14.42 18.06
CA HIS A 76 -18.27 13.76 18.95
C HIS A 76 -19.26 12.92 18.14
N TYR A 77 -19.36 11.64 18.48
CA TYR A 77 -20.32 10.70 17.91
C TYR A 77 -21.51 10.51 18.87
N ASN A 78 -22.66 10.11 18.33
CA ASN A 78 -23.83 9.82 19.15
C ASN A 78 -23.62 8.50 19.91
N ASN A 79 -23.21 8.61 21.18
CA ASN A 79 -22.94 7.48 22.06
C ASN A 79 -24.12 6.50 22.18
N VAL A 80 -25.35 7.00 22.24
CA VAL A 80 -26.55 6.15 22.35
C VAL A 80 -26.69 5.29 21.10
N ARG A 81 -26.58 5.91 19.91
CA ARG A 81 -26.70 5.20 18.63
C ARG A 81 -25.56 4.21 18.40
N VAL A 82 -24.33 4.59 18.74
CA VAL A 82 -23.17 3.71 18.60
C VAL A 82 -23.28 2.51 19.55
N ARG A 83 -23.69 2.71 20.80
CA ARG A 83 -23.90 1.60 21.75
C ARG A 83 -24.97 0.61 21.27
N ALA A 84 -26.09 1.10 20.75
CA ALA A 84 -27.15 0.25 20.21
C ALA A 84 -26.63 -0.66 19.07
N ILE A 85 -25.90 -0.08 18.11
CA ILE A 85 -25.28 -0.85 17.00
C ILE A 85 -24.27 -1.87 17.54
N PHE A 86 -23.45 -1.49 18.51
CA PHE A 86 -22.45 -2.40 19.08
C PHE A 86 -23.09 -3.55 19.86
N GLN A 87 -24.22 -3.32 20.53
CA GLN A 87 -24.99 -4.38 21.18
C GLN A 87 -25.62 -5.32 20.16
N GLU A 88 -26.23 -4.78 19.09
CA GLU A 88 -26.80 -5.55 17.99
C GLU A 88 -25.76 -6.45 17.30
N LEU A 89 -24.54 -5.91 17.08
CA LEU A 89 -23.43 -6.64 16.48
C LEU A 89 -22.67 -7.55 17.47
N GLY A 90 -23.04 -7.56 18.76
CA GLY A 90 -22.39 -8.37 19.78
C GLY A 90 -20.97 -7.92 20.19
N PHE A 91 -20.60 -6.67 19.93
CA PHE A 91 -19.28 -6.10 20.21
C PHE A 91 -19.10 -5.67 21.68
N TYR A 92 -19.42 -6.57 22.62
CA TYR A 92 -19.44 -6.29 24.06
C TYR A 92 -18.08 -5.85 24.65
N SER A 93 -16.97 -6.34 24.12
CA SER A 93 -15.62 -5.93 24.55
C SER A 93 -15.29 -4.50 24.12
N LEU A 94 -15.82 -4.05 22.98
CA LEU A 94 -15.59 -2.70 22.46
C LEU A 94 -16.52 -1.67 23.12
N LEU A 95 -17.70 -2.06 23.61
CA LEU A 95 -18.58 -1.18 24.40
C LEU A 95 -17.84 -0.56 25.60
N LYS A 96 -17.00 -1.36 26.29
CA LYS A 96 -16.18 -0.91 27.43
C LYS A 96 -15.14 0.14 27.05
N ARG A 97 -14.79 0.25 25.76
CA ARG A 97 -13.81 1.22 25.25
C ARG A 97 -14.45 2.57 24.87
N LEU A 98 -15.76 2.61 24.68
CA LEU A 98 -16.50 3.85 24.39
C LEU A 98 -16.61 4.78 25.62
N GLU A 99 -16.48 4.23 26.83
CA GLU A 99 -16.68 4.96 28.09
C GLU A 99 -15.46 5.76 28.55
N LYS A 100 -14.29 5.50 27.96
CA LYS A 100 -13.09 6.28 28.22
C LYS A 100 -13.12 7.49 27.28
N PRO A 101 -13.10 8.74 27.79
CA PRO A 101 -12.85 9.87 26.92
C PRO A 101 -11.52 9.62 26.23
N SER A 102 -11.55 9.52 24.90
CA SER A 102 -10.36 9.57 24.08
C SER A 102 -9.71 10.92 24.37
N LEU A 103 -8.50 10.89 24.96
CA LEU A 103 -7.64 12.06 25.17
C LEU A 103 -7.23 12.64 23.82
N PHE A 104 -8.14 13.35 23.17
CA PHE A 104 -7.90 14.29 22.07
C PHE A 104 -9.02 15.34 22.10
#